data_AF-A0A8B8CBD9-F1
#
_entry.id   AF-A0A8B8CBD9-F1
#
_cell.length_a   1.000
_cell.length_b   1.000
_cell.length_c   1.000
_cell.angle_alpha   90.00
_cell.angle_beta   90.00
_cell.angle_gamma   90.00
#
_symmetry.space_group_name_H-M   'P 1'
#
loop_
_entity.id
_entity.type
_entity.pdbx_description
1 polymer ?
#
loop_
_entity_poly.entity_id
_entity_poly.type
_entity_poly.pdbx_seq_one_letter_code
_entity_poly.pdbx_strand_id
1 'polypeptide(L)'
;MLTRIAVLICLCAVNISTAFILDTFLGSAVQPVPALDVQKYLGRWFQMYGSQSIYATFERGAYCVTADYTLANDGTNHITVLNSERLNSATGPIKVIHGYATPSDTPGKLTVHLETVIFDAPYWVIKLGPATYGSENQYQYAIVSDNLKATLSY
;
A
#
# COMPACT_ATOMS: atom_id res chain seq x y z
N MET A 1 -1.69 -60.52 -33.51
CA MET A 1 -1.14 -59.24 -34.01
C MET A 1 -1.18 -58.26 -32.83
N LEU A 2 -0.07 -58.15 -32.09
CA LEU A 2 0.05 -57.34 -30.87
C LEU A 2 0.81 -56.06 -31.21
N THR A 3 0.12 -54.93 -31.29
CA THR A 3 0.74 -53.62 -31.54
C THR A 3 1.21 -53.05 -30.21
N ARG A 4 2.52 -53.09 -29.94
CA ARG A 4 3.13 -52.39 -28.80
C ARG A 4 3.29 -50.92 -29.17
N ILE A 5 2.50 -50.03 -28.54
CA ILE A 5 2.69 -48.58 -28.65
C ILE A 5 3.81 -48.19 -27.68
N ALA A 6 4.96 -47.78 -28.22
CA ALA A 6 6.02 -47.16 -27.44
C ALA A 6 5.63 -45.70 -27.17
N VAL A 7 5.42 -45.34 -25.90
CA VAL A 7 5.27 -43.94 -25.49
C VAL A 7 6.68 -43.36 -25.37
N LEU A 8 7.06 -42.53 -26.34
CA LEU A 8 8.29 -41.77 -26.31
C LEU A 8 8.08 -40.57 -25.35
N ILE A 9 8.50 -40.70 -24.09
CA ILE A 9 8.54 -39.56 -23.17
C ILE A 9 9.71 -38.68 -23.61
N CYS A 10 9.41 -37.59 -24.30
CA CYS A 10 10.38 -36.55 -24.59
C CYS A 10 10.72 -35.85 -23.28
N LEU A 11 11.84 -36.24 -22.63
CA LEU A 11 12.46 -35.42 -21.59
C LEU A 11 13.05 -34.19 -22.28
N CYS A 12 12.23 -33.16 -22.50
CA CYS A 12 12.74 -31.81 -22.63
C CYS A 12 13.32 -31.45 -21.25
N ALA A 13 14.64 -31.52 -21.10
CA ALA A 13 15.32 -30.93 -19.96
C ALA A 13 15.07 -29.41 -20.04
N VAL A 14 13.99 -28.94 -19.41
CA VAL A 14 13.78 -27.52 -19.21
C VAL A 14 14.88 -27.12 -18.23
N ASN A 15 15.92 -26.46 -18.74
CA ASN A 15 16.87 -25.72 -17.93
C ASN A 15 16.11 -24.55 -17.30
N ILE A 16 15.26 -24.84 -16.32
CA ILE A 16 14.65 -23.82 -15.49
C ILE A 16 15.81 -23.34 -14.63
N SER A 17 16.37 -22.17 -14.98
CA SER A 17 17.38 -21.50 -14.18
C SER A 17 16.97 -21.59 -12.71
N THR A 18 17.82 -22.13 -11.86
CA THR A 18 17.57 -22.30 -10.42
C THR A 18 17.20 -20.98 -9.73
N ALA A 19 17.60 -19.85 -10.32
CA ALA A 19 17.19 -18.50 -9.93
C ALA A 19 15.67 -18.26 -10.06
N PHE A 20 15.01 -18.83 -11.07
CA PHE A 20 13.56 -18.67 -11.28
C PHE A 20 12.72 -19.49 -10.30
N ILE A 21 13.21 -20.66 -9.89
CA ILE A 21 12.48 -21.50 -8.92
C ILE A 21 12.58 -20.91 -7.50
N LEU A 22 13.70 -20.28 -7.13
CA LEU A 22 13.89 -19.74 -5.79
C LEU A 22 12.94 -18.55 -5.49
N ASP A 23 12.67 -17.70 -6.49
CA ASP A 23 11.80 -16.52 -6.35
C ASP A 23 10.32 -16.90 -6.16
N THR A 24 9.88 -18.01 -6.77
CA THR A 24 8.52 -18.54 -6.58
C THR A 24 8.27 -19.16 -5.20
N PHE A 25 9.29 -19.60 -4.47
CA PHE A 25 9.15 -20.25 -3.16
C PHE A 25 9.32 -19.30 -1.97
N LEU A 26 9.90 -18.12 -2.17
CA LEU A 26 10.06 -17.06 -1.16
C LEU A 26 9.24 -15.84 -1.58
N GLY A 27 7.91 -15.98 -1.64
CA GLY A 27 7.01 -15.03 -2.31
C GLY A 27 7.48 -13.58 -2.33
N SER A 28 7.83 -13.08 -3.53
CA SER A 28 8.40 -11.76 -3.86
C SER A 28 8.14 -10.67 -2.82
N ALA A 29 9.20 -10.14 -2.20
CA ALA A 29 9.10 -9.07 -1.21
C ALA A 29 8.36 -7.84 -1.74
N VAL A 30 7.55 -7.19 -0.89
CA VAL A 30 6.85 -5.96 -1.27
C VAL A 30 7.85 -4.89 -1.67
N GLN A 31 7.73 -4.38 -2.89
CA GLN A 31 8.56 -3.30 -3.38
C GLN A 31 7.76 -2.01 -3.40
N PRO A 32 8.25 -0.92 -2.76
CA PRO A 32 7.65 0.39 -2.91
C PRO A 32 7.89 0.90 -4.34
N VAL A 33 7.21 2.00 -4.70
CA VAL A 33 7.47 2.70 -5.96
C VAL A 33 8.91 3.20 -6.02
N PRO A 34 9.56 3.16 -7.21
CA PRO A 34 10.96 3.58 -7.35
C PRO A 34 11.15 5.10 -7.18
N ALA A 35 10.07 5.88 -7.26
CA ALA A 35 10.07 7.31 -7.04
C ALA A 35 8.71 7.75 -6.48
N LEU A 36 8.73 8.69 -5.55
CA LEU A 36 7.54 9.33 -4.98
C LEU A 36 7.80 10.84 -4.93
N ASP A 37 7.01 11.60 -5.68
CA ASP A 37 6.98 13.06 -5.58
C ASP A 37 5.98 13.45 -4.47
N VAL A 38 6.50 13.77 -3.29
CA VAL A 38 5.67 14.06 -2.11
C VAL A 38 4.68 15.18 -2.38
N GLN A 39 5.06 16.22 -3.13
CA GLN A 39 4.18 17.36 -3.42
C GLN A 39 2.91 16.91 -4.15
N LYS A 40 3.05 15.98 -5.09
CA LYS A 40 1.92 15.42 -5.86
C LYS A 40 1.09 14.41 -5.09
N TYR A 41 1.54 14.00 -3.91
CA TYR A 41 0.85 13.08 -3.01
C TYR A 41 0.07 13.81 -1.91
N LEU A 42 0.36 15.09 -1.68
CA LEU A 42 -0.37 15.93 -0.71
C LEU A 42 -1.84 16.09 -1.10
N GLY A 43 -2.67 16.46 -0.15
CA GLY A 43 -4.11 16.65 -0.31
C GLY A 43 -4.94 15.49 0.23
N ARG A 44 -6.22 15.45 -0.17
CA ARG A 44 -7.19 14.46 0.31
C ARG A 44 -7.21 13.21 -0.55
N TRP A 45 -7.14 12.07 0.12
CA TRP A 45 -7.32 10.74 -0.44
C TRP A 45 -8.59 10.11 0.09
N PHE A 46 -9.25 9.31 -0.74
CA PHE A 46 -10.43 8.51 -0.38
C PHE A 46 -10.03 7.05 -0.45
N GLN A 47 -10.24 6.32 0.65
CA GLN A 47 -9.97 4.88 0.65
C GLN A 47 -11.13 4.16 -0.02
N MET A 48 -10.85 3.61 -1.19
CA MET A 48 -11.82 2.86 -2.00
C MET A 48 -11.89 1.41 -1.55
N TYR A 49 -10.79 0.88 -1.02
CA TYR A 49 -10.71 -0.49 -0.52
C TYR A 49 -9.67 -0.63 0.60
N GLY A 50 -9.94 -1.52 1.55
CA GLY A 50 -8.98 -2.00 2.54
C GLY A 50 -9.04 -3.52 2.65
N SER A 51 -7.92 -4.14 3.01
CA SER A 51 -7.88 -5.57 3.35
C SER A 51 -8.63 -5.85 4.66
N GLN A 52 -9.03 -7.12 4.86
CA GLN A 52 -9.74 -7.54 6.08
C GLN A 52 -8.99 -7.22 7.37
N SER A 53 -7.65 -7.27 7.33
CA SER A 53 -6.78 -6.87 8.44
C SER A 53 -6.96 -5.41 8.83
N ILE A 54 -7.10 -4.49 7.87
CA ILE A 54 -7.37 -3.07 8.14
C ILE A 54 -8.72 -2.92 8.84
N TYR A 55 -9.76 -3.58 8.34
CA TYR A 55 -11.09 -3.55 8.98
C TYR A 55 -11.16 -4.23 10.35
N ALA A 56 -10.14 -4.98 10.74
CA ALA A 56 -9.99 -5.56 12.07
C ALA A 56 -9.25 -4.62 13.06
N THR A 57 -8.83 -3.43 12.64
CA THR A 57 -8.06 -2.46 13.45
C THR A 57 -8.92 -1.28 13.92
N PHE A 58 -8.35 -0.06 13.97
CA PHE A 58 -9.05 1.16 14.31
C PHE A 58 -10.10 1.57 13.27
N GLU A 59 -10.06 1.03 12.05
CA GLU A 59 -11.05 1.28 10.99
C GLU A 59 -12.26 0.32 11.01
N ARG A 60 -12.45 -0.44 12.10
CA ARG A 60 -13.59 -1.34 12.20
C ARG A 60 -14.91 -0.57 12.13
N GLY A 61 -15.74 -0.93 11.14
CA GLY A 61 -17.04 -0.28 10.93
C GLY A 61 -16.94 1.12 10.33
N ALA A 62 -15.80 1.45 9.71
CA ALA A 62 -15.57 2.73 9.08
C ALA A 62 -16.31 2.88 7.74
N TYR A 63 -16.86 4.08 7.52
CA TYR A 63 -17.48 4.51 6.27
C TYR A 63 -16.87 5.86 5.86
N CYS A 64 -16.85 6.14 4.55
CA CYS A 64 -16.37 7.41 4.00
C CYS A 64 -14.97 7.78 4.51
N VAL A 65 -14.06 6.80 4.52
CA VAL A 65 -12.69 6.96 5.04
C VAL A 65 -11.89 7.88 4.13
N THR A 66 -11.26 8.89 4.72
CA THR A 66 -10.37 9.82 4.04
C THR A 66 -9.08 10.00 4.82
N ALA A 67 -8.00 10.29 4.09
CA ALA A 67 -6.73 10.73 4.65
C ALA A 67 -6.34 12.07 4.01
N ASP A 68 -6.09 13.07 4.84
CA ASP A 68 -5.60 14.37 4.40
C ASP A 68 -4.11 14.50 4.73
N TYR A 69 -3.30 14.79 3.71
CA TYR A 69 -1.85 14.92 3.84
C TYR A 69 -1.40 16.37 3.58
N THR A 70 -0.62 16.92 4.51
CA THR A 70 0.00 18.25 4.37
C THR A 70 1.46 18.21 4.78
N LEU A 71 2.29 19.11 4.27
CA LEU A 71 3.64 19.28 4.81
C LEU A 71 3.59 19.93 6.19
N ALA A 72 4.39 19.42 7.12
CA ALA A 72 4.63 20.09 8.38
C ALA A 72 5.39 21.40 8.14
N ASN A 73 5.02 22.45 8.89
CA ASN A 73 5.60 23.79 8.80
C ASN A 73 6.65 24.07 9.89
N ASP A 74 7.07 23.03 10.60
CA ASP A 74 7.98 23.07 11.76
C ASP A 74 9.45 22.75 11.40
N GLY A 75 9.75 22.54 10.12
CA GLY A 75 11.09 22.23 9.62
C GLY A 75 11.51 20.76 9.78
N THR A 76 10.61 19.87 10.24
CA THR A 76 10.90 18.42 10.41
C THR A 76 10.85 17.62 9.12
N ASN A 77 10.39 18.20 8.01
CA ASN A 77 10.06 17.52 6.76
C ASN A 77 9.03 16.38 6.92
N HIS A 78 8.28 16.35 8.04
CA HIS A 78 7.20 15.41 8.23
C HIS A 78 6.00 15.75 7.35
N ILE A 79 5.19 14.73 7.08
CA ILE A 79 3.87 14.87 6.46
C ILE A 79 2.85 14.72 7.58
N THR A 80 2.06 15.76 7.85
CA THR A 80 0.93 15.65 8.77
C THR A 80 -0.15 14.76 8.16
N VAL A 81 -0.73 13.89 8.97
CA VAL A 81 -1.78 12.95 8.59
C VAL A 81 -3.04 13.26 9.41
N LEU A 82 -4.16 13.45 8.73
CA LEU A 82 -5.48 13.47 9.35
C LEU A 82 -6.36 12.40 8.71
N ASN A 83 -6.60 11.32 9.45
CA ASN A 83 -7.54 10.29 9.04
C ASN A 83 -8.93 10.63 9.59
N SER A 84 -9.95 10.55 8.73
CA SER A 84 -11.35 10.81 9.09
C SER A 84 -12.25 9.70 8.58
N GLU A 85 -13.25 9.32 9.36
CA GLU A 85 -14.25 8.33 8.98
C GLU A 85 -15.61 8.58 9.65
N ARG A 86 -16.63 7.87 9.19
CA ARG A 86 -17.98 7.81 9.78
C ARG A 86 -18.19 6.43 10.42
N LEU A 87 -18.67 6.40 11.66
CA LEU A 87 -18.84 5.14 12.38
C LEU A 87 -20.17 4.45 12.06
N ASN A 88 -20.10 3.17 11.68
CA ASN A 88 -21.20 2.22 11.49
C ASN A 88 -22.21 2.56 10.38
N SER A 89 -22.13 3.73 9.75
CA SER A 89 -22.94 4.11 8.57
C SER A 89 -22.37 5.36 7.88
N ALA A 90 -22.74 5.61 6.63
CA ALA A 90 -22.33 6.80 5.87
C ALA A 90 -22.78 8.14 6.50
N THR A 91 -23.81 8.12 7.35
CA THR A 91 -24.33 9.29 8.08
C THR A 91 -24.02 9.23 9.58
N GLY A 92 -23.16 8.30 10.01
CA GLY A 92 -22.78 8.12 11.40
C GLY A 92 -22.00 9.30 11.99
N PRO A 93 -21.66 9.25 13.28
CA PRO A 93 -20.78 10.24 13.88
C PRO A 93 -19.40 10.20 13.22
N ILE A 94 -18.74 11.36 13.14
CA ILE A 94 -17.37 11.48 12.64
C ILE A 94 -16.41 10.98 13.71
N LYS A 95 -15.41 10.20 13.31
CA LYS A 95 -14.20 9.90 14.08
C LYS A 95 -13.01 10.42 13.31
N VAL A 96 -12.05 11.04 14.01
CA VAL A 96 -10.80 11.51 13.44
C VAL A 96 -9.61 11.00 14.25
N ILE A 97 -8.47 10.81 13.59
CA ILE A 97 -7.19 10.48 14.21
C ILE A 97 -6.11 11.31 13.53
N HIS A 98 -5.34 12.06 14.32
CA HIS A 98 -4.19 12.82 13.84
C HIS A 98 -2.91 12.00 13.95
N GLY A 99 -1.90 12.41 13.18
CA GLY A 99 -0.59 11.81 13.19
C GLY A 99 0.39 12.48 12.24
N TYR A 100 1.49 11.80 12.01
CA TYR A 100 2.49 12.22 11.03
C TYR A 100 3.13 11.01 10.35
N ALA A 101 3.67 11.24 9.17
CA ALA A 101 4.49 10.28 8.44
C ALA A 101 5.89 10.86 8.26
N THR A 102 6.90 10.02 8.52
CA THR A 102 8.30 10.33 8.30
C THR A 102 8.79 9.53 7.08
N PRO A 103 9.17 10.20 5.98
CA PRO A 103 9.79 9.55 4.84
C PRO A 103 11.15 8.95 5.21
N SER A 104 11.49 7.80 4.61
CA SER A 104 12.85 7.25 4.65
C SER A 104 13.65 7.65 3.42
N ASP A 105 14.93 7.27 3.37
CA ASP A 105 15.79 7.44 2.18
C ASP A 105 15.35 6.57 0.98
N THR A 106 14.47 5.60 1.19
CA THR A 106 13.89 4.78 0.11
C THR A 106 12.57 5.38 -0.35
N PRO A 107 12.43 5.77 -1.63
CA PRO A 107 11.17 6.27 -2.16
C PRO A 107 10.00 5.34 -1.87
N GLY A 108 8.85 5.92 -1.54
CA GLY A 108 7.63 5.19 -1.23
C GLY A 108 7.61 4.47 0.12
N LYS A 109 8.70 4.44 0.90
CA LYS A 109 8.69 3.91 2.27
C LYS A 109 8.60 5.03 3.28
N LEU A 110 7.54 5.00 4.08
CA LEU A 110 7.30 5.91 5.18
C LEU A 110 7.02 5.11 6.46
N THR A 111 7.23 5.78 7.58
CA THR A 111 6.79 5.34 8.90
C THR A 111 5.70 6.27 9.38
N VAL A 112 4.54 5.74 9.76
CA VAL A 112 3.39 6.51 10.24
C VAL A 112 3.25 6.36 11.75
N HIS A 113 3.06 7.48 12.43
CA HIS A 113 2.69 7.56 13.83
C HIS A 113 1.30 8.19 13.96
N LEU A 114 0.40 7.57 14.74
CA LEU A 114 -0.95 8.07 15.00
C LEU A 114 -1.14 8.27 16.52
N GLU A 115 -1.74 9.38 16.92
CA GLU A 115 -1.82 9.80 18.34
C GLU A 115 -2.44 8.77 19.29
N THR A 116 -3.35 7.94 18.79
CA THR A 116 -4.07 6.94 19.61
C THR A 116 -3.48 5.53 19.50
N VAL A 117 -2.37 5.36 18.78
CA VAL A 117 -1.73 4.07 18.51
C VAL A 117 -0.33 4.08 19.12
N ILE A 118 -0.04 3.06 19.94
CA ILE A 118 1.20 3.01 20.75
C ILE A 118 2.45 2.57 19.96
N PHE A 119 2.32 2.26 18.67
CA PHE A 119 3.41 1.80 17.81
C PHE A 119 3.36 2.50 16.46
N ASP A 120 4.53 2.76 15.92
CA ASP A 120 4.69 3.22 14.55
C ASP A 120 4.43 2.08 13.57
N ALA A 121 3.85 2.40 12.42
CA ALA A 121 3.52 1.42 11.39
C ALA A 121 4.19 1.76 10.04
N PRO A 122 4.63 0.75 9.27
CA PRO A 122 5.09 0.98 7.91
C PRO A 122 3.93 1.44 7.01
N TYR A 123 4.17 2.45 6.19
CA TYR A 123 3.28 2.91 5.13
C TYR A 123 4.07 2.91 3.83
N TRP A 124 3.89 1.87 3.01
CA TRP A 124 4.66 1.68 1.78
C TRP A 124 3.75 1.89 0.57
N VAL A 125 4.01 2.95 -0.20
CA VAL A 125 3.36 3.19 -1.49
C VAL A 125 3.97 2.23 -2.49
N ILE A 126 3.20 1.24 -2.94
CA ILE A 126 3.67 0.17 -3.83
C ILE A 126 3.26 0.39 -5.28
N LYS A 127 2.27 1.27 -5.52
CA LYS A 127 1.86 1.68 -6.86
C LYS A 127 1.29 3.09 -6.83
N LEU A 128 1.52 3.82 -7.91
CA LEU A 128 0.95 5.15 -8.16
C LEU A 128 0.27 5.17 -9.52
N GLY A 129 -0.82 5.92 -9.59
CA GLY A 129 -1.44 6.30 -10.85
C GLY A 129 -0.72 7.44 -11.56
N PRO A 130 -1.21 7.84 -12.75
CA PRO A 130 -0.68 9.00 -13.45
C PRO A 130 -0.78 10.28 -12.62
N ALA A 131 0.28 11.08 -12.65
CA ALA A 131 0.34 12.42 -12.05
C ALA A 131 -0.31 13.46 -13.00
N THR A 132 -1.63 13.41 -13.12
CA THR A 132 -2.39 14.23 -14.10
C THR A 132 -3.69 14.78 -13.51
N TYR A 133 -3.90 14.63 -12.21
CA TYR A 133 -5.11 15.10 -11.53
C TYR A 133 -4.98 16.58 -11.13
N GLY A 134 -6.03 17.36 -11.41
CA GLY A 134 -6.11 18.76 -11.03
C GLY A 134 -5.10 19.67 -11.73
N SER A 135 -5.05 20.94 -11.32
CA SER A 135 -4.11 21.93 -11.84
C SER A 135 -2.66 21.69 -11.41
N GLU A 136 -2.45 20.90 -10.35
CA GLU A 136 -1.14 20.62 -9.75
C GLU A 136 -0.52 19.30 -10.23
N ASN A 137 -1.18 18.59 -11.16
CA ASN A 137 -0.73 17.29 -11.68
C ASN A 137 -0.49 16.25 -10.56
N GLN A 138 -1.42 16.15 -9.61
CA GLN A 138 -1.38 15.19 -8.52
C GLN A 138 -1.59 13.75 -9.02
N TYR A 139 -1.16 12.78 -8.21
CA TYR A 139 -1.41 11.36 -8.48
C TYR A 139 -2.91 11.04 -8.40
N GLN A 140 -3.41 10.26 -9.34
CA GLN A 140 -4.83 9.89 -9.40
C GLN A 140 -5.23 8.77 -8.44
N TYR A 141 -4.32 7.84 -8.16
CA TYR A 141 -4.54 6.74 -7.23
C TYR A 141 -3.20 6.30 -6.62
N ALA A 142 -3.27 5.59 -5.50
CA ALA A 142 -2.14 4.95 -4.86
C ALA A 142 -2.57 3.57 -4.37
N ILE A 143 -1.64 2.63 -4.32
CA ILE A 143 -1.82 1.38 -3.58
C ILE A 143 -0.78 1.35 -2.49
N VAL A 144 -1.21 1.09 -1.27
CA VAL A 144 -0.40 1.15 -0.05
C VAL A 144 -0.44 -0.21 0.65
N SER A 145 0.69 -0.63 1.18
CA SER A 145 0.88 -1.87 1.93
C SER A 145 1.92 -1.66 3.04
N ASP A 146 2.20 -2.71 3.81
CA ASP A 146 3.36 -2.80 4.70
C ASP A 146 4.43 -3.80 4.18
N ASN A 147 5.52 -3.90 4.93
CA ASN A 147 6.66 -4.77 4.65
C ASN A 147 6.38 -6.27 4.76
N LEU A 148 5.29 -6.66 5.46
CA LEU A 148 4.89 -8.04 5.72
C LEU A 148 3.71 -8.51 4.86
N LYS A 149 3.19 -7.66 3.96
CA LYS A 149 1.94 -7.89 3.20
C LYS A 149 0.73 -8.09 4.12
N ALA A 150 0.77 -7.55 5.34
CA ALA A 150 -0.29 -7.73 6.31
C ALA A 150 -1.51 -6.87 5.98
N THR A 151 -1.32 -5.73 5.31
CA THR A 151 -2.33 -4.73 4.96
C THR A 151 -2.23 -4.33 3.49
N LEU A 152 -3.37 -3.94 2.92
CA LEU A 152 -3.46 -3.39 1.56
C LEU A 152 -4.61 -2.38 1.51
N SER A 153 -4.35 -1.18 1.03
CA SER A 153 -5.38 -0.16 0.75
C SER A 153 -5.13 0.54 -0.59
N TYR A 154 -6.20 1.03 -1.21
CA TYR A 154 -6.17 1.89 -2.40
C TYR A 154 -7.42 2.77 -2.51
#